data_AF-A0A524MAU7-F1
#
_entry.id   AF-A0A524MAU7-F1
#
_cell.length_a   1.000
_cell.length_b   1.000
_cell.length_c   1.000
_cell.angle_alpha   90.00
_cell.angle_beta   90.00
_cell.angle_gamma   90.00
#
_symmetry.space_group_name_H-M   'P 1'
#
loop_
_entity.id
_entity.type
_entity.pdbx_description
1 polymer ?
#
loop_
_entity_poly.entity_id
_entity_poly.type
_entity_poly.pdbx_seq_one_letter_code
_entity_poly.pdbx_strand_id
1 'polypeptide(L)'
;MPLQGFIPVTVKGHCKIVDDLGNVLLNKSNAVHPQNMARVIARALSNEHNYFINRIAFGNGGTIVDAAFTITYKTPNDGQPPDVNTWDSRIYNETYSEIINAGQNVLNPELGTDPGSADLNTGVRTGGGAVPSSDPPSVPHVSGPGVRSSELGLSSEIIVTAVLNGDEPLSQLVSDTNPPTENTETDFTFDEIGLYTSGAQAIDTSGYVLIDVGVRNSLDDSGLLPSTAYSFDVSVDGGISVVIAFTTPAAGGSGAGGQILYGDLCQAINTGDVTWSMSGVNPMPGGAVMAITDDGTTPFTTISGKETFGYLRIESGSAGATSAVDITGAQTTAFLTQLNPPVGASVFETAQGTIAGVQNAPTAPTTERERLLAHLIFSPVLKASNRTLIITYTLTVSVARTPS
;
A
#
# COMPACT_ATOMS: atom_id res chain seq x y z
N MET A 1 26.01 10.60 -45.43
CA MET A 1 24.67 10.95 -44.92
C MET A 1 24.86 11.71 -43.63
N PRO A 2 24.29 12.92 -43.44
CA PRO A 2 24.30 13.52 -42.11
C PRO A 2 23.48 12.61 -41.20
N LEU A 3 23.95 12.38 -39.96
CA LEU A 3 23.16 11.75 -38.92
C LEU A 3 21.90 12.61 -38.72
N GLN A 4 20.77 12.18 -39.27
CA GLN A 4 19.49 12.80 -38.97
C GLN A 4 19.27 12.60 -37.47
N GLY A 5 19.31 13.68 -36.70
CA GLY A 5 19.06 13.63 -35.26
C GLY A 5 17.69 13.03 -34.98
N PHE A 6 17.56 12.26 -33.90
CA PHE A 6 16.27 11.79 -33.43
C PHE A 6 15.28 12.94 -33.29
N ILE A 7 14.03 12.73 -33.66
CA ILE A 7 12.95 13.70 -33.43
C ILE A 7 12.66 13.71 -31.93
N PRO A 8 12.79 14.86 -31.22
CA PRO A 8 12.50 14.91 -29.80
C PRO A 8 11.02 14.62 -29.50
N VAL A 9 10.80 13.72 -28.54
CA VAL A 9 9.53 13.57 -27.84
C VAL A 9 9.67 14.28 -26.50
N THR A 10 8.76 15.21 -26.21
CA THR A 10 8.73 15.92 -24.93
C THR A 10 7.54 15.42 -24.12
N VAL A 11 7.79 15.05 -22.87
CA VAL A 11 6.75 14.70 -21.90
C VAL A 11 6.90 15.65 -20.73
N LYS A 12 5.86 16.44 -20.46
CA LYS A 12 5.79 17.34 -19.31
C LYS A 12 4.67 16.87 -18.41
N GLY A 13 5.00 16.60 -17.15
CA GLY A 13 3.97 16.29 -16.17
C GLY A 13 3.61 17.46 -15.27
N HIS A 14 2.40 17.42 -14.72
CA HIS A 14 1.86 18.43 -13.82
C HIS A 14 0.80 17.83 -12.91
N CYS A 15 0.87 18.09 -11.61
CA CYS A 15 -0.09 17.63 -10.62
C CYS A 15 -0.80 18.81 -9.94
N LYS A 16 -2.10 18.66 -9.76
CA LYS A 16 -2.95 19.55 -8.99
C LYS A 16 -3.73 18.75 -7.95
N ILE A 17 -3.69 19.19 -6.69
CA ILE A 17 -4.47 18.62 -5.59
C ILE A 17 -5.47 19.68 -5.13
N VAL A 18 -6.74 19.29 -5.02
CA VAL A 18 -7.83 20.16 -4.60
C VAL A 18 -8.62 19.47 -3.49
N ASP A 19 -9.00 20.20 -2.45
CA ASP A 19 -9.92 19.68 -1.43
C ASP A 19 -11.40 19.77 -1.89
N ASP A 20 -12.29 19.18 -1.11
CA ASP A 20 -13.75 19.25 -1.30
C ASP A 20 -14.35 20.67 -1.23
N LEU A 21 -13.62 21.67 -0.71
CA LEU A 21 -14.02 23.08 -0.67
C LEU A 21 -13.53 23.85 -1.91
N GLY A 22 -12.75 23.22 -2.79
CA GLY A 22 -12.18 23.82 -3.98
C GLY A 22 -10.85 24.54 -3.77
N ASN A 23 -10.25 24.45 -2.58
CA ASN A 23 -8.94 25.02 -2.29
C ASN A 23 -7.86 24.20 -2.98
N VAL A 24 -6.90 24.89 -3.61
CA VAL A 24 -5.77 24.24 -4.27
C VAL A 24 -4.66 24.04 -3.24
N LEU A 25 -4.38 22.79 -2.89
CA LEU A 25 -3.33 22.41 -1.94
C LEU A 25 -1.97 22.21 -2.63
N LEU A 26 -1.99 21.78 -3.90
CA LEU A 26 -0.79 21.61 -4.72
C LEU A 26 -1.06 22.01 -6.16
N ASN A 27 -0.08 22.63 -6.81
CA ASN A 27 -0.10 22.97 -8.23
C ASN A 27 1.34 23.01 -8.76
N LYS A 28 1.90 21.85 -9.10
CA LYS A 28 3.36 21.68 -9.33
C LYS A 28 3.66 20.73 -10.48
N SER A 29 4.73 21.02 -11.23
CA SER A 29 5.27 20.11 -12.26
C SER A 29 6.16 19.03 -11.63
N ASN A 30 6.13 17.82 -12.17
CA ASN A 30 6.91 16.67 -11.68
C ASN A 30 8.12 16.34 -12.55
N ALA A 31 8.95 15.42 -12.05
CA ALA A 31 9.99 14.77 -12.83
C ALA A 31 9.40 13.55 -13.56
N VAL A 32 9.83 13.33 -14.80
CA VAL A 32 9.43 12.20 -15.64
C VAL A 32 10.64 11.30 -15.81
N HIS A 33 10.47 10.01 -15.53
CA HIS A 33 11.55 9.04 -15.65
C HIS A 33 11.78 8.72 -17.14
N PRO A 34 12.88 9.18 -17.77
CA PRO A 34 12.98 9.17 -19.22
C PRO A 34 13.13 7.75 -19.79
N GLN A 35 13.89 6.88 -19.13
CA GLN A 35 14.07 5.49 -19.57
C GLN A 35 12.76 4.71 -19.51
N ASN A 36 12.04 4.79 -18.39
CA ASN A 36 10.79 4.06 -18.20
C ASN A 36 9.66 4.62 -19.09
N MET A 37 9.59 5.95 -19.23
CA MET A 37 8.64 6.60 -20.14
C MET A 37 8.89 6.20 -21.59
N ALA A 38 10.15 6.20 -22.05
CA ALA A 38 10.50 5.75 -23.39
C ALA A 38 10.11 4.28 -23.64
N ARG A 39 10.31 3.41 -22.63
CA ARG A 39 9.91 2.00 -22.74
C ARG A 39 8.40 1.86 -22.89
N VAL A 40 7.61 2.56 -22.07
CA VAL A 40 6.14 2.51 -22.13
C VAL A 40 5.60 3.03 -23.45
N ILE A 41 6.14 4.14 -23.97
CA ILE A 41 5.76 4.66 -25.29
C ILE A 41 6.03 3.62 -26.38
N ALA A 42 7.23 3.02 -26.39
CA ALA A 42 7.57 1.99 -27.38
C ALA A 42 6.63 0.79 -27.30
N ARG A 43 6.21 0.39 -26.10
CA ARG A 43 5.26 -0.70 -25.90
C ARG A 43 3.86 -0.40 -26.35
N ALA A 44 3.35 0.79 -26.01
CA ALA A 44 2.03 1.22 -26.43
C ALA A 44 1.94 1.22 -27.97
N LEU A 45 2.98 1.71 -28.64
CA LEU A 45 3.08 1.71 -30.11
C LEU A 45 3.25 0.31 -30.71
N SER A 46 3.82 -0.63 -29.96
CA SER A 46 4.03 -2.02 -30.40
C SER A 46 2.92 -2.96 -29.96
N ASN A 47 1.93 -2.48 -29.20
CA ASN A 47 0.90 -3.28 -28.54
C ASN A 47 1.48 -4.41 -27.65
N GLU A 48 2.58 -4.12 -26.95
CA GLU A 48 3.13 -5.01 -25.91
C GLU A 48 2.42 -4.75 -24.57
N HIS A 49 2.29 -5.76 -23.70
CA HIS A 49 1.72 -5.63 -22.35
C HIS A 49 2.47 -4.60 -21.46
N ASN A 50 1.86 -4.20 -20.33
CA ASN A 50 2.42 -3.21 -19.37
C ASN A 50 2.78 -1.87 -20.04
N TYR A 51 1.84 -1.35 -20.84
CA TYR A 51 2.01 -0.16 -21.70
C TYR A 51 1.20 1.05 -21.25
N PHE A 52 0.55 0.97 -20.10
CA PHE A 52 -0.34 2.01 -19.59
C PHE A 52 -0.03 2.32 -18.13
N ILE A 53 -0.44 3.52 -17.70
CA ILE A 53 -0.41 3.92 -16.28
C ILE A 53 -1.52 3.14 -15.57
N ASN A 54 -1.17 2.35 -14.56
CA ASN A 54 -2.07 1.43 -13.87
C ASN A 54 -2.40 1.90 -12.45
N ARG A 55 -1.39 2.35 -11.70
CA ARG A 55 -1.58 2.81 -10.32
C ARG A 55 -0.89 4.14 -10.04
N ILE A 56 -1.44 4.84 -9.07
CA ILE A 56 -0.84 6.01 -8.44
C ILE A 56 -0.42 5.64 -7.02
N ALA A 57 0.75 6.07 -6.59
CA ALA A 57 1.29 5.84 -5.27
C ALA A 57 1.46 7.15 -4.53
N PHE A 58 1.24 7.12 -3.22
CA PHE A 58 1.41 8.22 -2.29
C PHE A 58 2.40 7.79 -1.21
N GLY A 59 3.32 8.68 -0.88
CA GLY A 59 4.34 8.41 0.13
C GLY A 59 4.65 9.61 1.01
N ASN A 60 5.40 9.37 2.07
CA ASN A 60 5.83 10.40 3.02
C ASN A 60 7.36 10.45 3.19
N GLY A 61 8.11 9.95 2.20
CA GLY A 61 9.56 9.90 2.21
C GLY A 61 10.25 11.01 1.41
N GLY A 62 9.50 11.87 0.73
CA GLY A 62 10.02 12.87 -0.22
C GLY A 62 10.68 14.07 0.45
N THR A 63 10.33 14.37 1.70
CA THR A 63 10.85 15.48 2.47
C THR A 63 11.44 15.05 3.81
N ILE A 64 12.26 15.93 4.38
CA ILE A 64 12.79 15.80 5.74
C ILE A 64 12.45 17.10 6.46
N VAL A 65 11.75 16.98 7.59
CA VAL A 65 11.45 18.11 8.47
C VAL A 65 12.39 18.04 9.66
N ASP A 66 13.21 19.08 9.84
CA ASP A 66 14.11 19.16 10.99
C ASP A 66 13.42 19.72 12.24
N ALA A 67 14.11 19.67 13.39
CA ALA A 67 13.60 20.19 14.66
C ALA A 67 13.34 21.71 14.67
N ALA A 68 13.77 22.44 13.63
CA ALA A 68 13.49 23.85 13.42
C ALA A 68 12.32 24.08 12.44
N PHE A 69 11.58 23.02 12.06
CA PHE A 69 10.51 23.03 11.07
C PHE A 69 10.96 23.48 9.67
N THR A 70 12.25 23.35 9.35
CA THR A 70 12.75 23.59 8.00
C THR A 70 12.52 22.35 7.16
N ILE A 71 11.83 22.51 6.03
CA ILE A 71 11.54 21.42 5.10
C ILE A 71 12.66 21.33 4.06
N THR A 72 13.36 20.20 4.04
CA THR A 72 14.31 19.84 2.99
C THR A 72 13.67 18.86 2.02
N TYR A 73 13.74 19.17 0.73
CA TYR A 73 13.19 18.32 -0.33
C TYR A 73 14.28 17.40 -0.88
N LYS A 74 13.99 16.09 -0.97
CA LYS A 74 14.82 15.18 -1.74
C LYS A 74 14.65 15.44 -3.24
N THR A 75 15.61 14.97 -4.02
CA THR A 75 15.48 15.00 -5.48
C THR A 75 14.54 13.88 -5.93
N PRO A 76 13.58 14.13 -6.85
CA PRO A 76 12.74 13.06 -7.37
C PRO A 76 13.56 11.95 -8.02
N ASN A 77 13.19 10.71 -7.75
CA ASN A 77 13.74 9.52 -8.39
C ASN A 77 13.16 9.39 -9.80
N ASP A 78 13.91 9.88 -10.79
CA ASP A 78 13.57 9.81 -12.21
C ASP A 78 14.58 8.98 -13.01
N GLY A 79 15.43 8.21 -12.33
CA GLY A 79 16.48 7.42 -12.95
C GLY A 79 17.54 8.28 -13.64
N GLN A 80 17.78 9.51 -13.21
CA GLN A 80 18.93 10.34 -13.60
C GLN A 80 19.70 10.81 -12.36
N PRO A 81 21.01 11.10 -12.47
CA PRO A 81 21.77 11.63 -11.33
C PRO A 81 21.08 12.84 -10.69
N PRO A 82 20.93 12.90 -9.35
CA PRO A 82 21.60 12.08 -8.33
C PRO A 82 20.94 10.73 -7.99
N ASP A 83 19.78 10.41 -8.57
CA ASP A 83 19.16 9.09 -8.42
C ASP A 83 20.04 7.99 -9.05
N VAL A 84 19.80 6.75 -8.64
CA VAL A 84 20.33 5.58 -9.33
C VAL A 84 19.80 5.59 -10.76
N ASN A 85 20.69 5.70 -11.75
CA ASN A 85 20.31 5.74 -13.18
C ASN A 85 19.90 4.34 -13.65
N THR A 86 18.84 3.80 -13.06
CA THR A 86 18.33 2.47 -13.27
C THR A 86 16.83 2.52 -13.52
N TRP A 87 16.31 1.45 -14.12
CA TRP A 87 14.91 1.35 -14.54
C TRP A 87 13.97 1.02 -13.37
N ASP A 88 14.53 0.59 -12.25
CA ASP A 88 13.83 0.11 -11.07
C ASP A 88 13.66 1.18 -9.99
N SER A 89 13.82 2.47 -10.33
CA SER A 89 13.52 3.60 -9.44
C SER A 89 12.12 3.48 -8.80
N ARG A 90 12.01 3.95 -7.56
CA ARG A 90 10.81 3.94 -6.71
C ARG A 90 10.66 5.26 -5.98
N ILE A 91 9.47 5.53 -5.45
CA ILE A 91 9.30 6.63 -4.48
C ILE A 91 10.01 6.29 -3.15
N TYR A 92 10.28 7.28 -2.30
CA TYR A 92 11.15 7.07 -1.15
C TYR A 92 10.51 6.29 -0.02
N ASN A 93 9.21 6.46 0.23
CA ASN A 93 8.46 5.69 1.19
C ASN A 93 6.96 5.68 0.82
N GLU A 94 6.57 4.74 -0.04
CA GLU A 94 5.16 4.49 -0.34
C GLU A 94 4.39 4.01 0.89
N THR A 95 3.31 4.72 1.23
CA THR A 95 2.43 4.39 2.35
C THR A 95 1.02 4.00 1.91
N TYR A 96 0.60 4.44 0.72
CA TYR A 96 -0.72 4.16 0.17
C TYR A 96 -0.68 4.18 -1.37
N SER A 97 -1.56 3.44 -2.02
CA SER A 97 -1.68 3.48 -3.47
C SER A 97 -3.09 3.13 -3.94
N GLU A 98 -3.40 3.48 -5.19
CA GLU A 98 -4.65 3.09 -5.81
C GLU A 98 -4.43 2.67 -7.26
N ILE A 99 -5.13 1.61 -7.67
CA ILE A 99 -5.32 1.32 -9.08
C ILE A 99 -6.21 2.40 -9.68
N ILE A 100 -5.67 3.15 -10.61
CA ILE A 100 -6.36 4.19 -11.39
C ILE A 100 -6.77 3.68 -12.78
N ASN A 101 -6.31 2.49 -13.17
CA ASN A 101 -6.68 1.88 -14.43
C ASN A 101 -6.35 0.39 -14.43
N ALA A 102 -7.35 -0.47 -14.41
CA ALA A 102 -7.22 -1.92 -14.46
C ALA A 102 -7.70 -2.54 -15.79
N GLY A 103 -7.96 -1.73 -16.83
CA GLY A 103 -8.31 -2.29 -18.13
C GLY A 103 -9.05 -1.37 -19.08
N GLN A 104 -9.26 -1.87 -20.30
CA GLN A 104 -9.90 -1.17 -21.41
C GLN A 104 -11.40 -1.47 -21.56
N ASN A 105 -11.93 -2.42 -20.78
CA ASN A 105 -13.33 -2.85 -20.86
C ASN A 105 -14.22 -2.07 -19.87
N VAL A 106 -15.54 -2.14 -20.06
CA VAL A 106 -16.57 -1.36 -19.34
C VAL A 106 -16.53 -1.50 -17.81
N LEU A 107 -15.85 -2.52 -17.28
CA LEU A 107 -15.63 -2.71 -15.85
C LEU A 107 -14.14 -2.55 -15.56
N ASN A 108 -13.83 -1.59 -14.69
CA ASN A 108 -12.52 -1.40 -14.09
C ASN A 108 -12.64 -1.88 -12.63
N PRO A 109 -12.72 -3.21 -12.39
CA PRO A 109 -13.16 -3.77 -11.11
C PRO A 109 -12.20 -3.46 -9.95
N GLU A 110 -10.95 -3.19 -10.28
CA GLU A 110 -9.91 -2.85 -9.32
C GLU A 110 -9.77 -1.32 -9.17
N LEU A 111 -10.52 -0.49 -9.90
CA LEU A 111 -10.40 0.97 -9.77
C LEU A 111 -10.64 1.43 -8.32
N GLY A 112 -9.73 2.25 -7.81
CA GLY A 112 -9.73 2.75 -6.44
C GLY A 112 -9.22 1.73 -5.42
N THR A 113 -8.96 0.47 -5.80
CA THR A 113 -8.42 -0.52 -4.86
C THR A 113 -6.95 -0.24 -4.57
N ASP A 114 -6.52 -0.47 -3.33
CA ASP A 114 -5.11 -0.47 -2.96
C ASP A 114 -4.55 -1.89 -2.99
N PRO A 115 -3.74 -2.25 -4.00
CA PRO A 115 -3.18 -3.59 -4.14
C PRO A 115 -2.01 -3.84 -3.18
N GLY A 116 -1.59 -2.83 -2.42
CA GLY A 116 -0.32 -2.86 -1.72
C GLY A 116 0.86 -2.64 -2.65
N SER A 117 2.05 -2.71 -2.07
CA SER A 117 3.29 -2.63 -2.82
C SER A 117 4.37 -3.45 -2.13
N ALA A 118 5.34 -3.90 -2.92
CA ALA A 118 6.55 -4.42 -2.33
C ALA A 118 7.76 -3.88 -3.07
N ASP A 119 8.54 -3.09 -2.36
CA ASP A 119 9.67 -2.38 -2.94
C ASP A 119 10.91 -2.37 -2.03
N LEU A 120 12.03 -1.94 -2.61
CA LEU A 120 13.33 -1.94 -1.94
C LEU A 120 13.45 -0.87 -0.84
N ASN A 121 12.64 0.19 -0.90
CA ASN A 121 12.65 1.33 0.00
C ASN A 121 11.66 1.15 1.16
N THR A 122 10.48 0.58 0.91
CA THR A 122 9.38 0.40 1.87
C THR A 122 9.28 -1.02 2.41
N GLY A 123 9.91 -1.99 1.76
CA GLY A 123 9.65 -3.41 2.03
C GLY A 123 8.28 -3.83 1.52
N VAL A 124 7.64 -4.79 2.21
CA VAL A 124 6.32 -5.30 1.86
C VAL A 124 5.24 -4.52 2.59
N ARG A 125 4.37 -3.86 1.82
CA ARG A 125 3.14 -3.22 2.25
C ARG A 125 1.97 -4.02 1.69
N THR A 126 1.16 -4.60 2.57
CA THR A 126 0.12 -5.57 2.16
C THR A 126 -1.05 -4.95 1.40
N GLY A 127 -1.18 -3.62 1.39
CA GLY A 127 -2.31 -2.93 0.76
C GLY A 127 -3.52 -2.91 1.66
N GLY A 128 -4.53 -2.13 1.29
CA GLY A 128 -5.77 -1.96 2.01
C GLY A 128 -6.11 -0.49 2.25
N GLY A 129 -7.05 -0.21 3.14
CA GLY A 129 -7.45 1.16 3.45
C GLY A 129 -8.33 1.83 2.39
N ALA A 130 -8.33 1.33 1.15
CA ALA A 130 -9.20 1.82 0.09
C ALA A 130 -10.69 1.51 0.35
N VAL A 131 -11.56 2.45 -0.01
CA VAL A 131 -13.02 2.40 0.03
C VAL A 131 -13.58 2.88 -1.32
N PRO A 132 -13.38 2.14 -2.42
CA PRO A 132 -13.75 2.62 -3.77
C PRO A 132 -15.24 2.89 -3.96
N SER A 133 -16.09 2.30 -3.11
CA SER A 133 -17.52 2.55 -3.11
C SER A 133 -17.91 3.98 -2.71
N SER A 134 -17.03 4.68 -2.00
CA SER A 134 -17.22 6.07 -1.57
C SER A 134 -16.69 7.08 -2.59
N ASP A 135 -16.10 6.62 -3.68
CA ASP A 135 -15.65 7.47 -4.77
C ASP A 135 -16.79 8.00 -5.65
N PRO A 136 -16.59 9.17 -6.31
CA PRO A 136 -17.50 9.62 -7.35
C PRO A 136 -17.62 8.58 -8.48
N PRO A 137 -18.82 8.40 -9.07
CA PRO A 137 -19.01 7.47 -10.17
C PRO A 137 -18.02 7.74 -11.32
N SER A 138 -17.34 6.69 -11.75
CA SER A 138 -16.43 6.74 -12.89
C SER A 138 -17.09 6.20 -14.15
N VAL A 139 -16.76 6.82 -15.28
CA VAL A 139 -17.01 6.25 -16.60
C VAL A 139 -15.63 6.07 -17.23
N PRO A 140 -15.19 4.82 -17.50
CA PRO A 140 -13.85 4.54 -18.02
C PRO A 140 -13.50 5.45 -19.18
N HIS A 141 -12.34 6.10 -19.09
CA HIS A 141 -11.80 7.03 -20.08
C HIS A 141 -12.65 8.29 -20.37
N VAL A 142 -13.67 8.59 -19.57
CA VAL A 142 -14.56 9.75 -19.78
C VAL A 142 -14.58 10.68 -18.55
N SER A 143 -14.90 10.17 -17.36
CA SER A 143 -15.09 10.99 -16.16
C SER A 143 -14.84 10.23 -14.86
N GLY A 144 -14.71 10.97 -13.75
CA GLY A 144 -14.47 10.42 -12.41
C GLY A 144 -13.01 10.00 -12.20
N PRO A 145 -12.74 9.23 -11.14
CA PRO A 145 -11.46 8.55 -10.96
C PRO A 145 -11.12 7.71 -12.20
N GLY A 146 -9.84 7.71 -12.56
CA GLY A 146 -9.32 6.90 -13.65
C GLY A 146 -8.33 7.62 -14.55
N VAL A 147 -7.95 6.94 -15.64
CA VAL A 147 -7.04 7.49 -16.66
C VAL A 147 -7.79 7.72 -17.97
N ARG A 148 -7.60 8.89 -18.58
CA ARG A 148 -8.14 9.24 -19.91
C ARG A 148 -7.16 10.06 -20.72
N SER A 149 -7.34 10.13 -22.03
CA SER A 149 -6.56 11.01 -22.91
C SER A 149 -7.44 12.07 -23.55
N SER A 150 -6.84 13.21 -23.89
CA SER A 150 -7.50 14.32 -24.58
C SER A 150 -6.57 14.97 -25.61
N GLU A 151 -7.12 15.43 -26.72
CA GLU A 151 -6.36 16.10 -27.78
C GLU A 151 -6.16 17.58 -27.43
N LEU A 152 -4.92 18.06 -27.52
CA LEU A 152 -4.53 19.47 -27.30
C LEU A 152 -3.86 20.05 -28.55
N GLY A 153 -4.48 19.82 -29.72
CA GLY A 153 -3.97 20.29 -31.01
C GLY A 153 -2.69 19.56 -31.43
N LEU A 154 -1.53 20.21 -31.28
CA LEU A 154 -0.21 19.62 -31.62
C LEU A 154 0.37 18.75 -30.49
N SER A 155 -0.31 18.69 -29.36
CA SER A 155 0.04 17.88 -28.21
C SER A 155 -1.14 16.97 -27.84
N SER A 156 -0.87 15.95 -27.04
CA SER A 156 -1.89 15.11 -26.41
C SER A 156 -1.66 15.13 -24.90
N GLU A 157 -2.72 15.03 -24.11
CA GLU A 157 -2.63 14.89 -22.67
C GLU A 157 -3.17 13.55 -22.20
N ILE A 158 -2.49 12.99 -21.21
CA ILE A 158 -2.99 11.91 -20.36
C ILE A 158 -3.41 12.57 -19.05
N ILE A 159 -4.67 12.39 -18.67
CA ILE A 159 -5.24 12.89 -17.42
C ILE A 159 -5.50 11.69 -16.52
N VAL A 160 -4.81 11.66 -15.40
CA VAL A 160 -5.02 10.76 -14.28
C VAL A 160 -5.83 11.51 -13.23
N THR A 161 -6.92 10.90 -12.77
CA THR A 161 -7.72 11.39 -11.65
C THR A 161 -7.75 10.30 -10.58
N ALA A 162 -7.29 10.63 -9.38
CA ALA A 162 -7.46 9.80 -8.19
C ALA A 162 -8.23 10.60 -7.15
N VAL A 163 -9.04 9.92 -6.35
CA VAL A 163 -9.85 10.54 -5.31
C VAL A 163 -9.51 9.83 -4.03
N LEU A 164 -8.93 10.55 -3.07
CA LEU A 164 -8.81 10.06 -1.71
C LEU A 164 -10.07 10.50 -0.99
N ASN A 165 -11.06 9.62 -0.88
CA ASN A 165 -12.36 10.00 -0.34
C ASN A 165 -12.35 10.13 1.20
N GLY A 166 -13.48 10.54 1.78
CA GLY A 166 -13.58 10.81 3.22
C GLY A 166 -13.25 9.61 4.11
N ASP A 167 -13.45 8.40 3.59
CA ASP A 167 -13.27 7.14 4.30
C ASP A 167 -11.88 6.53 4.03
N GLU A 168 -11.03 7.19 3.25
CA GLU A 168 -9.75 6.66 2.80
C GLU A 168 -8.53 7.47 3.28
N PRO A 169 -7.41 6.78 3.54
CA PRO A 169 -7.33 5.34 3.76
C PRO A 169 -7.82 4.97 5.18
N LEU A 170 -8.49 3.82 5.32
CA LEU A 170 -8.99 3.34 6.61
C LEU A 170 -7.83 3.05 7.60
N SER A 171 -8.08 3.30 8.89
CA SER A 171 -7.20 2.91 10.00
C SER A 171 -5.73 3.34 9.87
N GLN A 172 -5.46 4.60 9.56
CA GLN A 172 -4.07 5.10 9.55
C GLN A 172 -3.46 5.32 10.94
N LEU A 173 -2.12 5.26 10.98
CA LEU A 173 -1.31 5.62 12.14
C LEU A 173 -1.55 7.07 12.62
N VAL A 174 -1.60 7.22 13.95
CA VAL A 174 -1.66 8.49 14.68
C VAL A 174 -0.29 9.16 14.66
N SER A 175 -0.17 10.35 14.08
CA SER A 175 1.12 11.08 14.06
C SER A 175 1.28 12.13 15.17
N ASP A 176 0.33 12.28 16.09
CA ASP A 176 0.45 13.22 17.23
C ASP A 176 0.10 12.55 18.57
N THR A 177 1.10 11.93 19.21
CA THR A 177 1.03 11.58 20.63
C THR A 177 1.57 12.74 21.47
N ASN A 178 0.73 13.74 21.75
CA ASN A 178 0.98 14.67 22.85
C ASN A 178 -0.21 14.68 23.84
N PRO A 179 0.04 14.50 25.16
CA PRO A 179 -1.01 14.59 26.18
C PRO A 179 -1.47 16.06 26.35
N PRO A 180 -2.77 16.33 26.60
CA PRO A 180 -3.86 15.41 26.93
C PRO A 180 -4.61 14.91 25.68
N THR A 181 -5.01 13.63 25.70
CA THR A 181 -5.60 12.88 24.58
C THR A 181 -6.90 13.49 24.05
N GLU A 182 -6.82 14.18 22.92
CA GLU A 182 -7.94 14.35 22.00
C GLU A 182 -7.73 13.37 20.83
N ASN A 183 -8.42 12.23 20.86
CA ASN A 183 -8.42 11.28 19.75
C ASN A 183 -9.27 11.85 18.60
N THR A 184 -8.69 12.75 17.82
CA THR A 184 -9.18 13.09 16.48
C THR A 184 -8.44 12.21 15.48
N GLU A 185 -9.15 11.35 14.75
CA GLU A 185 -8.62 10.53 13.65
C GLU A 185 -7.65 11.37 12.77
N THR A 186 -6.36 11.03 12.75
CA THR A 186 -5.32 11.92 12.19
C THR A 186 -5.32 12.00 10.68
N ASP A 187 -4.72 13.09 10.19
CA ASP A 187 -4.62 13.42 8.78
C ASP A 187 -3.69 12.46 8.02
N PHE A 188 -4.15 11.89 6.90
CA PHE A 188 -3.25 11.24 5.96
C PHE A 188 -2.26 12.24 5.41
N THR A 189 -0.98 12.01 5.74
CA THR A 189 0.11 12.88 5.29
C THR A 189 0.90 12.21 4.19
N PHE A 190 1.07 12.92 3.08
CA PHE A 190 1.92 12.49 1.99
C PHE A 190 2.61 13.69 1.34
N ASP A 191 3.84 13.49 0.88
CA ASP A 191 4.73 14.52 0.34
C ASP A 191 5.37 14.10 -0.99
N GLU A 192 5.04 12.90 -1.47
CA GLU A 192 5.46 12.40 -2.77
C GLU A 192 4.35 11.62 -3.47
N ILE A 193 4.37 11.66 -4.81
CA ILE A 193 3.47 10.91 -5.69
C ILE A 193 4.27 10.21 -6.77
N GLY A 194 4.00 8.92 -6.97
CA GLY A 194 4.52 8.09 -8.07
C GLY A 194 3.42 7.66 -9.03
N LEU A 195 3.70 7.67 -10.34
CA LEU A 195 2.85 7.00 -11.34
C LEU A 195 3.54 5.73 -11.82
N TYR A 196 2.82 4.61 -11.81
CA TYR A 196 3.38 3.30 -12.14
C TYR A 196 2.64 2.60 -13.27
N THR A 197 3.36 1.81 -14.06
CA THR A 197 2.75 0.83 -14.96
C THR A 197 2.17 -0.34 -14.19
N SER A 198 1.38 -1.19 -14.85
CA SER A 198 1.09 -2.52 -14.31
C SER A 198 2.37 -3.37 -14.25
N GLY A 199 2.37 -4.38 -13.40
CA GLY A 199 3.43 -5.37 -13.30
C GLY A 199 3.52 -6.00 -11.91
N ALA A 200 4.41 -6.97 -11.77
CA ALA A 200 4.82 -7.53 -10.49
C ALA A 200 5.59 -6.51 -9.65
N GLN A 201 5.61 -6.76 -8.35
CA GLN A 201 6.32 -5.93 -7.38
C GLN A 201 7.86 -5.99 -7.53
N ALA A 202 8.60 -5.16 -6.82
CA ALA A 202 10.05 -5.05 -6.99
C ALA A 202 10.89 -6.03 -6.18
N ILE A 203 10.33 -6.62 -5.12
CA ILE A 203 10.99 -7.62 -4.27
C ILE A 203 10.15 -8.88 -4.15
N ASP A 204 10.68 -9.95 -3.56
CA ASP A 204 9.86 -11.11 -3.22
C ASP A 204 8.89 -10.74 -2.08
N THR A 205 7.63 -11.15 -2.16
CA THR A 205 6.64 -10.94 -1.08
C THR A 205 6.37 -12.21 -0.30
N SER A 206 6.02 -12.03 0.97
CA SER A 206 5.48 -13.09 1.80
C SER A 206 4.00 -13.31 1.53
N GLY A 207 3.56 -14.57 1.57
CA GLY A 207 2.14 -14.91 1.61
C GLY A 207 1.54 -14.58 2.97
N TYR A 208 0.25 -14.26 2.98
CA TYR A 208 -0.45 -13.82 4.17
C TYR A 208 -1.94 -14.18 4.16
N VAL A 209 -2.55 -14.09 5.35
CA VAL A 209 -4.00 -14.09 5.55
C VAL A 209 -4.38 -12.79 6.26
N LEU A 210 -5.41 -12.10 5.77
CA LEU A 210 -6.08 -11.00 6.45
C LEU A 210 -7.37 -11.50 7.09
N ILE A 211 -7.57 -11.08 8.33
CA ILE A 211 -8.74 -11.39 9.14
C ILE A 211 -9.43 -10.06 9.45
N ASP A 212 -10.69 -9.94 9.02
CA ASP A 212 -11.54 -8.82 9.40
C ASP A 212 -11.92 -8.95 10.87
N VAL A 213 -11.49 -7.96 11.65
CA VAL A 213 -11.72 -7.81 13.08
C VAL A 213 -12.57 -6.58 13.39
N GLY A 214 -13.22 -5.99 12.38
CA GLY A 214 -14.04 -4.81 12.50
C GLY A 214 -13.23 -3.52 12.61
N VAL A 215 -12.16 -3.39 11.81
CA VAL A 215 -11.34 -2.17 11.65
C VAL A 215 -10.70 -1.74 12.99
N ARG A 216 -9.62 -2.43 13.39
CA ARG A 216 -8.98 -2.30 14.72
C ARG A 216 -7.47 -2.02 14.64
N ASN A 217 -6.91 -1.44 15.70
CA ASN A 217 -5.47 -1.27 15.89
C ASN A 217 -4.96 -2.05 17.11
N SER A 218 -3.66 -1.95 17.38
CA SER A 218 -2.99 -2.67 18.46
C SER A 218 -3.48 -2.32 19.87
N LEU A 219 -4.11 -1.14 20.05
CA LEU A 219 -4.66 -0.66 21.32
C LEU A 219 -6.13 -1.03 21.53
N ASP A 220 -6.79 -1.59 20.53
CA ASP A 220 -8.18 -2.04 20.65
C ASP A 220 -8.29 -3.37 21.40
N ASP A 221 -9.38 -3.51 22.16
CA ASP A 221 -9.74 -4.74 22.85
C ASP A 221 -10.07 -5.85 21.85
N SER A 222 -9.38 -6.98 21.98
CA SER A 222 -9.63 -8.19 21.17
C SER A 222 -10.94 -8.89 21.55
N GLY A 223 -11.45 -8.64 22.76
CA GLY A 223 -12.60 -9.33 23.35
C GLY A 223 -12.27 -10.69 23.96
N LEU A 224 -11.01 -11.11 23.94
CA LEU A 224 -10.57 -12.33 24.62
C LEU A 224 -10.68 -12.18 26.14
N LEU A 225 -11.28 -13.18 26.78
CA LEU A 225 -11.44 -13.22 28.23
C LEU A 225 -10.15 -13.70 28.94
N PRO A 226 -9.82 -13.18 30.14
CA PRO A 226 -8.72 -13.68 30.97
C PRO A 226 -8.88 -15.15 31.38
N SER A 227 -7.77 -15.85 31.68
CA SER A 227 -7.74 -17.26 32.11
C SER A 227 -8.50 -18.23 31.20
N THR A 228 -8.61 -17.91 29.91
CA THR A 228 -9.42 -18.69 28.96
C THR A 228 -8.53 -19.28 27.88
N ALA A 229 -8.76 -20.55 27.57
CA ALA A 229 -7.99 -21.28 26.56
C ALA A 229 -8.57 -21.05 25.17
N TYR A 230 -7.69 -20.76 24.22
CA TYR A 230 -8.00 -20.57 22.80
C TYR A 230 -7.01 -21.34 21.94
N SER A 231 -7.39 -21.60 20.69
CA SER A 231 -6.49 -22.21 19.72
C SER A 231 -6.93 -21.94 18.30
N PHE A 232 -5.98 -21.90 17.37
CA PHE A 232 -6.25 -21.83 15.94
C PHE A 232 -5.33 -22.78 15.16
N ASP A 233 -5.78 -23.20 13.98
CA ASP A 233 -5.04 -24.03 13.04
C ASP A 233 -4.20 -23.13 12.12
N VAL A 234 -2.96 -23.51 11.83
CA VAL A 234 -2.10 -22.80 10.87
C VAL A 234 -1.19 -23.76 10.10
N SER A 235 -1.05 -23.54 8.80
CA SER A 235 -0.01 -24.12 7.97
C SER A 235 0.74 -23.01 7.24
N VAL A 236 2.05 -23.18 7.08
CA VAL A 236 2.95 -22.19 6.49
C VAL A 236 3.77 -22.86 5.40
N ASP A 237 3.84 -22.23 4.23
CA ASP A 237 4.64 -22.62 3.06
C ASP A 237 4.41 -24.07 2.59
N GLY A 238 3.15 -24.52 2.62
CA GLY A 238 2.76 -25.89 2.27
C GLY A 238 3.16 -26.94 3.31
N GLY A 239 3.57 -26.50 4.51
CA GLY A 239 3.83 -27.35 5.66
C GLY A 239 2.57 -28.04 6.21
N ILE A 240 2.76 -28.96 7.15
CA ILE A 240 1.66 -29.64 7.83
C ILE A 240 0.91 -28.62 8.70
N SER A 241 -0.42 -28.67 8.69
CA SER A 241 -1.25 -27.87 9.59
C SER A 241 -1.00 -28.25 11.05
N VAL A 242 -0.72 -27.25 11.88
CA VAL A 242 -0.44 -27.38 13.31
C VAL A 242 -1.41 -26.51 14.10
N VAL A 243 -1.68 -26.90 15.34
CA VAL A 243 -2.52 -26.12 16.27
C VAL A 243 -1.62 -25.23 17.11
N ILE A 244 -1.90 -23.93 17.09
CA ILE A 244 -1.38 -22.95 18.05
C ILE A 244 -2.39 -22.85 19.18
N ALA A 245 -2.01 -23.25 20.41
CA ALA A 245 -2.91 -23.21 21.56
C ALA A 245 -2.31 -22.39 22.70
N PHE A 246 -3.15 -21.61 23.39
CA PHE A 246 -2.72 -20.70 24.45
C PHE A 246 -3.83 -20.47 25.47
N THR A 247 -3.46 -20.03 26.67
CA THR A 247 -4.39 -19.58 27.71
C THR A 247 -4.05 -18.16 28.11
N THR A 248 -5.00 -17.25 27.96
CA THR A 248 -4.78 -15.84 28.28
C THR A 248 -4.39 -15.63 29.76
N PRO A 249 -3.54 -14.63 30.08
CA PRO A 249 -3.09 -14.39 31.44
C PRO A 249 -4.25 -14.16 32.42
N ALA A 250 -4.09 -14.62 33.66
CA ALA A 250 -5.11 -14.44 34.70
C ALA A 250 -5.33 -12.97 35.10
N ALA A 251 -4.31 -12.14 34.95
CA ALA A 251 -4.38 -10.71 35.20
C ALA A 251 -5.08 -9.92 34.08
N GLY A 252 -5.41 -10.57 32.96
CA GLY A 252 -5.84 -9.89 31.73
C GLY A 252 -4.65 -9.37 30.91
N GLY A 253 -4.93 -8.48 29.97
CA GLY A 253 -3.92 -7.86 29.11
C GLY A 253 -3.44 -6.50 29.59
N SER A 254 -2.75 -5.78 28.72
CA SER A 254 -2.19 -4.45 29.01
C SER A 254 -3.22 -3.31 28.89
N GLY A 255 -4.42 -3.61 28.39
CA GLY A 255 -5.50 -2.66 28.22
C GLY A 255 -6.16 -2.18 29.51
N ALA A 256 -6.97 -1.13 29.39
CA ALA A 256 -7.70 -0.55 30.51
C ALA A 256 -8.59 -1.60 31.19
N GLY A 257 -8.54 -1.69 32.51
CA GLY A 257 -9.33 -2.69 33.26
C GLY A 257 -8.93 -4.15 33.01
N GLY A 258 -7.74 -4.40 32.45
CA GLY A 258 -7.25 -5.76 32.14
C GLY A 258 -7.74 -6.30 30.79
N GLN A 259 -8.22 -5.43 29.90
CA GLN A 259 -8.56 -5.80 28.53
C GLN A 259 -7.35 -6.42 27.83
N ILE A 260 -7.62 -7.45 27.03
CA ILE A 260 -6.60 -8.12 26.20
C ILE A 260 -6.61 -7.43 24.84
N LEU A 261 -5.58 -6.64 24.57
CA LEU A 261 -5.50 -5.86 23.35
C LEU A 261 -5.04 -6.73 22.18
N TYR A 262 -5.34 -6.33 20.94
CA TYR A 262 -4.78 -7.01 19.76
C TYR A 262 -3.24 -6.99 19.76
N GLY A 263 -2.62 -5.93 20.29
CA GLY A 263 -1.18 -5.86 20.46
C GLY A 263 -0.64 -6.90 21.44
N ASP A 264 -1.37 -7.18 22.54
CA ASP A 264 -0.99 -8.25 23.48
C ASP A 264 -1.02 -9.61 22.78
N LEU A 265 -2.09 -9.88 22.02
CA LEU A 265 -2.26 -11.11 21.26
C LEU A 265 -1.12 -11.30 20.24
N CYS A 266 -0.85 -10.28 19.41
CA CYS A 266 0.21 -10.36 18.40
C CYS A 266 1.58 -10.60 19.06
N GLN A 267 1.90 -9.82 20.10
CA GLN A 267 3.16 -9.94 20.83
C GLN A 267 3.33 -11.33 21.45
N ALA A 268 2.28 -11.86 22.09
CA ALA A 268 2.31 -13.17 22.72
C ALA A 268 2.56 -14.27 21.69
N ILE A 269 1.80 -14.27 20.58
CA ILE A 269 1.94 -15.27 19.51
C ILE A 269 3.32 -15.22 18.86
N ASN A 270 3.83 -14.02 18.58
CA ASN A 270 5.11 -13.83 17.90
C ASN A 270 6.32 -14.22 18.76
N THR A 271 6.24 -13.99 20.07
CA THR A 271 7.37 -14.23 20.98
C THR A 271 7.31 -15.56 21.72
N GLY A 272 6.15 -16.19 21.75
CA GLY A 272 5.91 -17.35 22.60
C GLY A 272 5.90 -17.01 24.08
N ASP A 273 5.15 -15.95 24.41
CA ASP A 273 5.08 -15.46 25.78
C ASP A 273 4.61 -16.57 26.75
N VAL A 274 5.49 -16.90 27.70
CA VAL A 274 5.25 -17.94 28.70
C VAL A 274 4.08 -17.62 29.63
N THR A 275 3.71 -16.33 29.78
CA THR A 275 2.56 -15.91 30.59
C THR A 275 1.22 -16.31 29.96
N TRP A 276 1.21 -16.56 28.64
CA TRP A 276 0.06 -17.06 27.88
C TRP A 276 -0.04 -18.58 27.87
N SER A 277 0.73 -19.28 28.72
CA SER A 277 0.70 -20.74 28.88
C SER A 277 0.64 -21.48 27.53
N MET A 278 1.49 -21.07 26.61
CA MET A 278 1.53 -21.58 25.23
C MET A 278 1.70 -23.11 25.25
N SER A 279 0.90 -23.81 24.44
CA SER A 279 0.97 -25.26 24.27
C SER A 279 0.85 -25.62 22.79
N GLY A 280 1.49 -26.72 22.37
CA GLY A 280 1.60 -27.07 20.95
C GLY A 280 2.83 -26.43 20.28
N VAL A 281 2.67 -25.97 19.03
CA VAL A 281 3.76 -25.33 18.27
C VAL A 281 3.79 -23.84 18.59
N ASN A 282 4.90 -23.36 19.15
CA ASN A 282 5.09 -21.94 19.44
C ASN A 282 6.60 -21.59 19.48
N PRO A 283 7.06 -20.45 18.88
CA PRO A 283 6.31 -19.52 18.03
C PRO A 283 5.74 -20.19 16.76
N MET A 284 4.96 -19.46 15.96
CA MET A 284 4.37 -20.01 14.74
C MET A 284 5.44 -20.61 13.81
N PRO A 285 5.12 -21.70 13.08
CA PRO A 285 6.08 -22.39 12.24
C PRO A 285 6.57 -21.50 11.08
N GLY A 286 7.75 -21.82 10.53
CA GLY A 286 8.29 -21.11 9.37
C GLY A 286 8.69 -19.66 9.62
N GLY A 287 8.76 -19.22 10.88
CA GLY A 287 9.00 -17.82 11.22
C GLY A 287 7.82 -16.90 10.89
N ALA A 288 6.63 -17.46 10.70
CA ALA A 288 5.42 -16.68 10.48
C ALA A 288 5.12 -15.77 11.69
N VAL A 289 4.54 -14.61 11.41
CA VAL A 289 4.23 -13.59 12.41
C VAL A 289 2.79 -13.10 12.27
N MET A 290 2.20 -12.67 13.37
CA MET A 290 0.91 -12.01 13.46
C MET A 290 1.12 -10.51 13.64
N ALA A 291 0.38 -9.69 12.91
CA ALA A 291 0.46 -8.24 12.98
C ALA A 291 -0.91 -7.59 12.89
N ILE A 292 -1.04 -6.44 13.52
CA ILE A 292 -2.15 -5.50 13.34
C ILE A 292 -1.55 -4.09 13.29
N THR A 293 -2.33 -3.11 12.84
CA THR A 293 -1.90 -1.72 12.73
C THR A 293 -1.41 -1.21 14.09
N ASP A 294 -0.18 -0.71 14.12
CA ASP A 294 0.50 -0.19 15.31
C ASP A 294 1.41 0.99 14.95
N ASP A 295 1.32 2.07 15.72
CA ASP A 295 2.05 3.32 15.46
C ASP A 295 3.52 3.29 15.89
N GLY A 296 3.98 2.19 16.47
CA GLY A 296 5.34 2.01 16.96
C GLY A 296 5.66 2.74 18.27
N THR A 297 4.69 3.44 18.87
CA THR A 297 4.84 4.08 20.18
C THR A 297 4.40 3.17 21.34
N THR A 298 3.76 2.05 21.01
CA THR A 298 3.27 1.05 21.96
C THR A 298 4.40 0.12 22.45
N PRO A 299 4.18 -0.65 23.54
CA PRO A 299 5.16 -1.64 23.99
C PRO A 299 5.24 -2.90 23.08
N PHE A 300 4.47 -2.98 21.99
CA PHE A 300 4.35 -4.17 21.15
C PHE A 300 5.45 -4.25 20.09
N THR A 301 6.67 -4.56 20.53
CA THR A 301 7.88 -4.49 19.68
C THR A 301 7.85 -5.36 18.43
N THR A 302 7.10 -6.47 18.42
CA THR A 302 7.02 -7.36 17.23
C THR A 302 6.16 -6.80 16.10
N ILE A 303 5.31 -5.81 16.40
CA ILE A 303 4.41 -5.18 15.43
C ILE A 303 4.65 -3.67 15.30
N SER A 304 5.70 -3.15 15.93
CA SER A 304 6.04 -1.72 15.92
C SER A 304 6.07 -1.15 14.50
N GLY A 305 5.22 -0.15 14.22
CA GLY A 305 5.13 0.52 12.93
C GLY A 305 4.52 -0.32 11.80
N LYS A 306 3.85 -1.44 12.11
CA LYS A 306 3.15 -2.24 11.11
C LYS A 306 1.86 -1.56 10.73
N GLU A 307 1.57 -1.54 9.43
CA GLU A 307 0.32 -1.02 8.88
C GLU A 307 -0.43 -2.15 8.18
N THR A 308 -1.61 -2.47 8.71
CA THR A 308 -2.50 -3.53 8.20
C THR A 308 -3.90 -3.00 7.89
N PHE A 309 -4.10 -1.67 7.96
CA PHE A 309 -5.36 -0.99 7.66
C PHE A 309 -6.59 -1.60 8.34
N GLY A 310 -6.45 -1.95 9.63
CA GLY A 310 -7.57 -2.43 10.45
C GLY A 310 -7.78 -3.94 10.45
N TYR A 311 -6.97 -4.71 9.70
CA TYR A 311 -7.07 -6.17 9.62
C TYR A 311 -6.03 -6.86 10.52
N LEU A 312 -6.41 -7.95 11.17
CA LEU A 312 -5.43 -8.84 11.80
C LEU A 312 -4.77 -9.69 10.71
N ARG A 313 -3.45 -9.60 10.57
CA ARG A 313 -2.68 -10.28 9.53
C ARG A 313 -1.84 -11.40 10.12
N ILE A 314 -1.77 -12.54 9.44
CA ILE A 314 -0.74 -13.56 9.66
C ILE A 314 0.07 -13.69 8.38
N GLU A 315 1.39 -13.51 8.48
CA GLU A 315 2.33 -13.44 7.35
C GLU A 315 3.42 -14.50 7.50
N SER A 316 3.78 -15.16 6.40
CA SER A 316 4.86 -16.14 6.36
C SER A 316 6.22 -15.48 6.56
N GLY A 317 7.13 -16.17 7.27
CA GLY A 317 8.51 -15.73 7.44
C GLY A 317 9.38 -15.91 6.20
N SER A 318 8.90 -16.63 5.17
CA SER A 318 9.56 -16.74 3.87
C SER A 318 8.92 -15.81 2.84
N ALA A 319 9.61 -15.59 1.72
CA ALA A 319 9.12 -14.78 0.59
C ALA A 319 9.22 -15.56 -0.73
N GLY A 320 8.49 -15.11 -1.75
CA GLY A 320 8.48 -15.69 -3.09
C GLY A 320 7.32 -16.64 -3.34
N ALA A 321 7.33 -17.30 -4.50
CA ALA A 321 6.19 -18.07 -5.00
C ALA A 321 5.75 -19.27 -4.14
N THR A 322 6.54 -19.71 -3.16
CA THR A 322 6.15 -20.80 -2.23
C THR A 322 5.70 -20.28 -0.87
N SER A 323 5.81 -18.97 -0.64
CA SER A 323 5.43 -18.35 0.62
C SER A 323 3.90 -18.31 0.72
N ALA A 324 3.34 -18.91 1.76
CA ALA A 324 1.90 -18.98 1.95
C ALA A 324 1.54 -19.20 3.42
N VAL A 325 0.38 -18.70 3.82
CA VAL A 325 -0.23 -18.98 5.12
C VAL A 325 -1.66 -19.46 4.87
N ASP A 326 -2.06 -20.52 5.56
CA ASP A 326 -3.42 -21.02 5.57
C ASP A 326 -3.81 -21.30 7.03
N ILE A 327 -4.93 -20.72 7.46
CA ILE A 327 -5.48 -20.88 8.81
C ILE A 327 -6.82 -21.62 8.82
N THR A 328 -7.17 -22.32 7.76
CA THR A 328 -8.41 -23.08 7.69
C THR A 328 -8.41 -24.22 8.70
N GLY A 329 -9.52 -24.39 9.41
CA GLY A 329 -9.66 -25.44 10.40
C GLY A 329 -10.75 -25.19 11.44
N ALA A 330 -11.08 -26.25 12.18
CA ALA A 330 -12.15 -26.20 13.19
C ALA A 330 -11.76 -25.33 14.39
N GLN A 331 -10.48 -25.33 14.77
CA GLN A 331 -10.01 -24.49 15.88
C GLN A 331 -10.02 -23.03 15.47
N THR A 332 -9.56 -22.71 14.27
CA THR A 332 -9.63 -21.33 13.76
C THR A 332 -11.07 -20.85 13.67
N THR A 333 -11.99 -21.67 13.14
CA THR A 333 -13.41 -21.30 13.07
C THR A 333 -13.97 -20.96 14.45
N ALA A 334 -13.62 -21.74 15.48
CA ALA A 334 -14.02 -21.45 16.84
C ALA A 334 -13.36 -20.17 17.38
N PHE A 335 -12.05 -19.99 17.18
CA PHE A 335 -11.30 -18.83 17.64
C PHE A 335 -11.81 -17.52 17.04
N LEU A 336 -12.10 -17.49 15.75
CA LEU A 336 -12.61 -16.30 15.07
C LEU A 336 -13.94 -15.81 15.67
N THR A 337 -14.81 -16.70 16.17
CA THR A 337 -16.05 -16.28 16.85
C THR A 337 -15.82 -15.59 18.19
N GLN A 338 -14.64 -15.75 18.78
CA GLN A 338 -14.29 -15.17 20.08
C GLN A 338 -13.59 -13.81 19.95
N LEU A 339 -13.08 -13.47 18.76
CA LEU A 339 -12.50 -12.16 18.48
C LEU A 339 -13.60 -11.15 18.16
N ASN A 340 -13.44 -9.91 18.62
CA ASN A 340 -14.38 -8.80 18.39
C ASN A 340 -15.88 -9.16 18.65
N PRO A 341 -16.22 -9.70 19.84
CA PRO A 341 -17.60 -10.02 20.18
C PRO A 341 -18.45 -8.73 20.25
N PRO A 342 -19.76 -8.79 19.91
CA PRO A 342 -20.53 -9.99 19.56
C PRO A 342 -20.48 -10.36 18.07
N VAL A 343 -19.80 -9.56 17.23
CA VAL A 343 -19.80 -9.74 15.77
C VAL A 343 -18.96 -10.95 15.35
N GLY A 344 -17.85 -11.18 16.03
CA GLY A 344 -16.86 -12.16 15.60
C GLY A 344 -15.87 -11.55 14.61
N ALA A 345 -14.85 -12.33 14.28
CA ALA A 345 -13.93 -12.07 13.16
C ALA A 345 -14.19 -13.05 12.00
N SER A 346 -13.68 -12.72 10.83
CA SER A 346 -13.76 -13.61 9.66
C SER A 346 -12.52 -13.48 8.77
N VAL A 347 -12.16 -14.54 8.06
CA VAL A 347 -11.10 -14.45 7.05
C VAL A 347 -11.58 -13.57 5.91
N PHE A 348 -10.86 -12.50 5.64
CA PHE A 348 -11.16 -11.54 4.59
C PHE A 348 -10.46 -11.93 3.29
N GLU A 349 -9.14 -12.07 3.34
CA GLU A 349 -8.31 -12.35 2.17
C GLU A 349 -7.20 -13.34 2.51
N THR A 350 -6.79 -14.14 1.53
CA THR A 350 -5.59 -14.96 1.59
C THR A 350 -4.81 -14.77 0.31
N ALA A 351 -3.55 -14.36 0.44
CA ALA A 351 -2.67 -14.08 -0.68
C ALA A 351 -1.41 -14.94 -0.59
N GLN A 352 -1.01 -15.52 -1.72
CA GLN A 352 0.27 -16.22 -1.85
C GLN A 352 1.37 -15.19 -2.10
N GLY A 353 2.55 -15.44 -1.54
CA GLY A 353 3.74 -14.66 -1.86
C GLY A 353 4.11 -14.82 -3.33
N THR A 354 4.71 -13.78 -3.90
CA THR A 354 5.10 -13.77 -5.30
C THR A 354 6.57 -13.38 -5.44
N ILE A 355 7.18 -13.79 -6.56
CA ILE A 355 8.57 -13.45 -6.86
C ILE A 355 8.68 -12.02 -7.37
N ALA A 356 9.82 -11.39 -7.11
CA ALA A 356 10.17 -10.10 -7.64
C ALA A 356 10.04 -10.09 -9.17
N GLY A 357 9.42 -9.03 -9.70
CA GLY A 357 9.32 -8.84 -11.12
C GLY A 357 10.69 -8.63 -11.77
N VAL A 358 10.84 -9.11 -13.00
CA VAL A 358 12.03 -8.91 -13.83
C VAL A 358 11.90 -7.65 -14.69
N GLN A 359 13.03 -7.15 -15.21
CA GLN A 359 13.04 -5.92 -16.03
C GLN A 359 12.18 -6.01 -17.29
N ASN A 360 12.25 -7.12 -18.02
CA ASN A 360 11.60 -7.26 -19.31
C ASN A 360 11.15 -8.71 -19.53
N ALA A 361 9.84 -8.94 -19.60
CA ALA A 361 9.24 -10.26 -19.84
C ALA A 361 8.11 -10.16 -20.89
N PRO A 362 8.44 -9.92 -22.17
CA PRO A 362 7.44 -9.66 -23.21
C PRO A 362 6.49 -10.84 -23.46
N THR A 363 6.90 -12.08 -23.15
CA THR A 363 6.07 -13.29 -23.29
C THR A 363 5.45 -13.76 -21.97
N ALA A 364 5.75 -13.09 -20.86
CA ALA A 364 5.23 -13.41 -19.52
C ALA A 364 4.98 -12.11 -18.75
N PRO A 365 4.02 -11.29 -19.19
CA PRO A 365 3.87 -9.90 -18.71
C PRO A 365 3.56 -9.77 -17.22
N THR A 366 2.98 -10.82 -16.61
CA THR A 366 2.69 -10.87 -15.17
C THR A 366 3.93 -11.03 -14.32
N THR A 367 5.06 -11.47 -14.88
CA THR A 367 6.34 -11.59 -14.14
C THR A 367 7.24 -10.38 -14.35
N GLU A 368 6.80 -9.42 -15.15
CA GLU A 368 7.54 -8.20 -15.36
C GLU A 368 7.24 -7.18 -14.27
N ARG A 369 8.27 -6.52 -13.78
CA ARG A 369 8.13 -5.52 -12.73
C ARG A 369 7.45 -4.25 -13.22
N GLU A 370 6.60 -3.68 -12.37
CA GLU A 370 6.07 -2.34 -12.58
C GLU A 370 7.19 -1.28 -12.69
N ARG A 371 6.93 -0.20 -13.42
CA ARG A 371 7.89 0.87 -13.69
C ARG A 371 7.37 2.21 -13.20
N LEU A 372 8.19 2.93 -12.44
CA LEU A 372 7.94 4.32 -12.10
C LEU A 372 8.10 5.18 -13.36
N LEU A 373 7.05 5.92 -13.72
CA LEU A 373 6.99 6.78 -14.91
C LEU A 373 7.21 8.25 -14.57
N ALA A 374 6.78 8.65 -13.39
CA ALA A 374 6.85 10.02 -12.93
C ALA A 374 6.92 10.03 -11.40
N HIS A 375 7.71 10.94 -10.87
CA HIS A 375 7.87 11.15 -9.43
C HIS A 375 7.78 12.64 -9.13
N LEU A 376 6.88 12.99 -8.21
CA LEU A 376 6.69 14.34 -7.72
C LEU A 376 6.97 14.38 -6.23
N ILE A 377 7.77 15.36 -5.79
CA ILE A 377 8.01 15.66 -4.37
C ILE A 377 7.51 17.08 -4.09
N PHE A 378 6.86 17.29 -2.96
CA PHE A 378 6.23 18.55 -2.57
C PHE A 378 6.17 18.70 -1.04
N SER A 379 5.68 19.84 -0.54
CA SER A 379 5.50 20.03 0.90
C SER A 379 4.41 19.07 1.39
N PRO A 380 4.53 18.47 2.58
CA PRO A 380 3.53 17.54 3.09
C PRO A 380 2.10 18.08 2.97
N VAL A 381 1.23 17.30 2.31
CA VAL A 381 -0.20 17.55 2.23
C VAL A 381 -0.86 16.68 3.29
N LEU A 382 -1.68 17.32 4.11
CA LEU A 382 -2.48 16.70 5.15
C LEU A 382 -3.91 16.54 4.65
N LYS A 383 -4.44 15.32 4.73
CA LYS A 383 -5.85 15.02 4.49
C LYS A 383 -6.49 14.56 5.78
N ALA A 384 -7.24 15.46 6.43
CA ALA A 384 -8.02 15.09 7.59
C ALA A 384 -9.08 14.04 7.28
N SER A 385 -9.41 13.25 8.30
CA SER A 385 -10.51 12.27 8.23
C SER A 385 -11.81 12.94 7.81
N ASN A 386 -12.61 12.25 6.98
CA ASN A 386 -13.83 12.77 6.33
C ASN A 386 -13.62 13.87 5.27
N ARG A 387 -12.39 14.32 5.01
CA ARG A 387 -12.10 15.23 3.89
C ARG A 387 -11.86 14.43 2.63
N THR A 388 -12.30 14.94 1.50
CA THR A 388 -11.97 14.37 0.18
C THR A 388 -10.88 15.21 -0.49
N LEU A 389 -9.88 14.56 -1.06
CA LEU A 389 -8.92 15.19 -1.97
C LEU A 389 -9.10 14.65 -3.39
N ILE A 390 -9.12 15.56 -4.36
CA ILE A 390 -9.10 15.23 -5.78
C ILE A 390 -7.70 15.53 -6.31
N ILE A 391 -7.02 14.47 -6.76
CA ILE A 391 -5.68 14.53 -7.35
C ILE A 391 -5.83 14.41 -8.86
N THR A 392 -5.43 15.46 -9.57
CA THR A 392 -5.37 15.47 -11.04
C THR A 392 -3.92 15.54 -11.48
N TYR A 393 -3.44 14.45 -12.09
CA TYR A 393 -2.09 14.35 -12.63
C TYR A 393 -2.16 14.30 -14.15
N THR A 394 -1.58 15.30 -14.81
CA THR A 394 -1.56 15.41 -16.26
C THR A 394 -0.17 15.14 -16.80
N LEU A 395 -0.04 14.33 -17.84
CA LEU A 395 1.16 14.22 -18.67
C LEU A 395 0.85 14.76 -20.06
N THR A 396 1.48 15.85 -20.46
CA THR A 396 1.38 16.40 -21.81
C THR A 396 2.53 15.88 -22.66
N VAL A 397 2.19 15.24 -23.77
CA VAL A 397 3.13 14.69 -24.75
C VAL A 397 3.09 15.52 -26.02
N SER A 398 4.27 15.87 -26.54
CA SER A 398 4.42 16.48 -27.86
C SER A 398 5.58 15.86 -28.63
N VAL A 399 5.45 15.85 -29.96
CA VAL A 399 6.48 15.35 -30.88
C VAL A 399 6.92 16.50 -31.75
N ALA A 400 8.23 16.76 -31.79
CA ALA A 400 8.78 17.82 -32.62
C ALA A 400 8.62 17.51 -34.12
N ARG A 401 8.75 18.55 -34.95
CA ARG A 401 8.76 18.38 -36.41
C ARG A 401 10.08 17.74 -36.87
N THR A 402 10.01 16.82 -37.82
CA THR A 402 11.20 16.29 -38.52
C THR A 402 12.00 17.44 -39.14
N PRO A 403 13.32 17.56 -38.87
CA PRO A 403 14.18 18.48 -39.60
C PRO A 403 14.17 18.08 -41.09
N SER A 404 13.68 18.98 -41.95
CA SER A 404 13.61 18.80 -43.40
C SER A 404 14.97 18.84 -44.07
#